data_AF-A0AAW9ZJM7-F1
#
_entry.id   AF-A0AAW9ZJM7-F1
#
_cell.length_a   1.000
_cell.length_b   1.000
_cell.length_c   1.000
_cell.angle_alpha   90.00
_cell.angle_beta   90.00
_cell.angle_gamma   90.00
#
_symmetry.space_group_name_H-M   'P 1'
#
loop_
_entity.id
_entity.type
_entity.pdbx_description
1 polymer ?
#
loop_
_entity_poly.entity_id
_entity_poly.type
_entity_poly.pdbx_seq_one_letter_code
_entity_poly.pdbx_strand_id
1 'polypeptide(L)' 'MVLKAVKMRIYPNSAQRNQLWQTFGCVRFVWNQMLNMQIERRKNNPEAKFVNAFGMNNLLKQL' A
#
# COMPACT_ATOMS: atom_id res chain seq x y z
N MET A 1 -6.84 -6.74 -31.95
CA MET A 1 -7.68 -5.79 -31.18
C MET A 1 -6.79 -4.65 -30.72
N VAL A 2 -7.04 -3.40 -31.13
CA VAL A 2 -6.17 -2.25 -30.80
C VAL A 2 -6.65 -1.63 -29.49
N LEU A 3 -5.78 -1.58 -28.48
CA LEU A 3 -6.06 -0.92 -27.21
C LEU A 3 -5.90 0.60 -27.39
N LYS A 4 -6.99 1.35 -27.16
CA LYS A 4 -6.95 2.82 -27.14
C LYS A 4 -6.68 3.30 -25.72
N ALA A 5 -5.66 4.14 -25.55
CA ALA A 5 -5.37 4.81 -24.28
C ALA A 5 -5.81 6.27 -24.36
N VAL A 6 -6.40 6.78 -23.28
CA VAL A 6 -6.77 8.19 -23.14
C VAL A 6 -5.82 8.84 -22.15
N LYS A 7 -5.13 9.91 -22.57
CA LYS A 7 -4.29 10.71 -21.69
C LYS A 7 -5.14 11.81 -21.06
N MET A 8 -5.32 11.77 -19.74
CA MET A 8 -6.06 12.80 -18.99
C MET A 8 -5.19 13.45 -17.92
N ARG A 9 -5.47 14.72 -17.64
CA ARG A 9 -4.93 15.47 -16.49
C ARG A 9 -6.05 15.72 -15.48
N ILE A 10 -5.77 15.53 -14.20
CA ILE A 10 -6.72 15.76 -13.11
C ILE A 10 -6.40 17.10 -12.47
N TYR A 11 -7.42 17.94 -12.25
CA TYR A 11 -7.30 19.25 -11.59
C TYR A 11 -8.14 19.25 -10.30
N PRO A 12 -7.57 18.76 -9.19
CA PRO A 12 -8.31 18.61 -7.94
C PRO A 12 -8.58 19.97 -7.28
N ASN A 13 -9.77 20.12 -6.69
CA ASN A 13 -10.09 21.24 -5.82
C ASN A 13 -9.38 21.12 -4.45
N SER A 14 -9.51 22.12 -3.59
CA SER A 14 -8.83 22.14 -2.29
C SER A 14 -9.16 20.94 -1.39
N ALA A 15 -10.42 20.51 -1.33
CA ALA A 15 -10.82 19.34 -0.55
C ALA A 15 -10.21 18.04 -1.10
N GLN A 16 -10.25 17.86 -2.43
CA GLN A 16 -9.66 16.71 -3.11
C GLN A 16 -8.14 16.64 -2.92
N ARG A 17 -7.45 17.78 -2.97
CA ARG A 17 -5.99 17.83 -2.69
C ARG A 17 -5.67 17.33 -1.29
N ASN A 18 -6.44 17.75 -0.30
CA ASN A 18 -6.25 17.29 1.09
C ASN A 18 -6.52 15.79 1.22
N GLN A 19 -7.58 15.28 0.60
CA GLN A 19 -7.90 13.85 0.58
C GLN A 19 -6.81 13.03 -0.10
N LEU A 20 -6.26 13.50 -1.23
CA LEU A 20 -5.15 12.83 -1.92
C LEU A 20 -3.92 12.75 -1.03
N TRP A 21 -3.56 13.86 -0.36
CA TRP A 21 -2.44 13.90 0.58
C TRP A 21 -2.61 12.89 1.73
N GLN A 22 -3.80 12.87 2.33
CA GLN A 22 -4.13 11.90 3.39
C GLN A 22 -4.06 10.47 2.85
N THR A 23 -4.64 10.21 1.68
CA THR A 23 -4.66 8.88 1.05
C THR A 23 -3.25 8.37 0.82
N PHE A 24 -2.37 9.18 0.20
CA PHE A 24 -0.98 8.78 -0.03
C PHE A 24 -0.22 8.57 1.28
N GLY A 25 -0.46 9.41 2.29
CA GLY A 25 0.13 9.26 3.62
C GLY A 25 -0.28 7.95 4.29
N CYS A 26 -1.58 7.68 4.39
CA CYS A 26 -2.13 6.47 4.98
C CYS A 26 -1.67 5.20 4.26
N VAL A 27 -1.73 5.19 2.92
CA VAL A 27 -1.30 4.03 2.13
C VAL A 27 0.19 3.76 2.32
N ARG A 28 1.03 4.82 2.30
CA ARG A 28 2.48 4.67 2.50
C ARG A 28 2.82 4.16 3.89
N PHE A 29 2.11 4.65 4.91
CA PHE A 29 2.29 4.20 6.29
C PHE A 29 2.02 2.69 6.42
N VAL A 30 0.85 2.24 5.97
CA VAL A 30 0.45 0.83 6.04
C VAL A 30 1.40 -0.06 5.23
N TRP A 31 1.77 0.38 4.02
CA TRP A 31 2.74 -0.34 3.17
C TRP A 31 4.08 -0.55 3.88
N ASN A 32 4.65 0.52 4.45
CA ASN A 32 5.94 0.45 5.13
C ASN A 32 5.89 -0.47 6.36
N GLN A 33 4.77 -0.47 7.09
CA GLN A 33 4.56 -1.38 8.21
C GLN A 33 4.56 -2.85 7.76
N MET A 34 3.80 -3.18 6.72
CA MET A 34 3.78 -4.53 6.16
C MET A 34 5.14 -4.96 5.61
N LEU A 35 5.85 -4.05 4.93
CA LEU A 35 7.19 -4.31 4.42
C LEU A 35 8.16 -4.63 5.55
N ASN A 36 8.16 -3.83 6.63
CA ASN A 36 9.01 -4.09 7.78
C ASN A 36 8.71 -5.45 8.43
N MET A 37 7.43 -5.79 8.59
CA MET A 37 7.01 -7.09 9.11
C MET A 37 7.54 -8.25 8.25
N GLN A 38 7.52 -8.14 6.92
CA GLN A 38 8.07 -9.18 6.04
C GLN A 38 9.58 -9.32 6.17
N ILE A 39 10.28 -8.19 6.25
CA ILE A 39 11.74 -8.16 6.45
C ILE A 39 12.10 -8.85 7.77
N GLU A 40 11.39 -8.54 8.86
CA GLU A 40 11.60 -9.15 10.16
C GLU A 40 11.30 -10.66 10.16
N ARG A 41 10.19 -11.07 9.52
CA ARG A 41 9.86 -12.51 9.39
C ARG A 41 10.97 -13.28 8.67
N ARG A 42 11.52 -12.72 7.58
CA ARG A 42 12.58 -13.36 6.81
C ARG A 42 13.92 -13.38 7.55
N LYS A 43 14.21 -12.35 8.36
CA LYS A 43 15.38 -12.33 9.26
C LYS A 43 15.27 -13.39 10.36
N ASN A 44 14.08 -13.55 10.94
CA ASN A 44 13.84 -14.49 12.04
C ASN A 44 13.77 -15.94 11.56
N ASN A 45 13.21 -16.19 10.38
CA ASN A 45 13.17 -17.53 9.77
C ASN A 45 13.40 -17.42 8.25
N PRO A 46 14.60 -17.81 7.76
CA PRO A 46 14.91 -17.78 6.34
C PRO A 46 13.99 -18.60 5.43
N GLU A 47 13.42 -19.69 5.94
CA GLU A 47 12.52 -20.57 5.20
C GLU A 47 11.04 -20.14 5.31
N ALA A 48 10.77 -19.01 5.96
CA ALA A 48 9.41 -18.51 6.10
C ALA A 48 8.81 -18.18 4.73
N LYS A 49 7.61 -18.72 4.49
CA LYS A 49 6.84 -18.42 3.27
C LYS A 49 6.41 -16.96 3.24
N PHE A 50 6.48 -16.36 2.04
CA PHE A 50 5.99 -15.02 1.81
C PHE A 50 4.47 -14.95 2.06
N VAL A 51 4.05 -13.99 2.87
CA VAL A 51 2.63 -13.74 3.15
C VAL A 51 2.09 -12.73 2.14
N ASN A 52 0.99 -13.05 1.47
CA ASN A 52 0.36 -12.11 0.54
C ASN A 52 -0.32 -10.92 1.27
N ALA A 53 -0.75 -9.91 0.53
CA ALA A 53 -1.38 -8.71 1.10
C ALA A 53 -2.60 -9.05 1.99
N PHE A 54 -3.44 -9.99 1.59
CA PHE A 54 -4.61 -10.40 2.37
C PHE A 54 -4.21 -11.03 3.72
N GLY A 55 -3.22 -11.92 3.71
CA GLY A 55 -2.67 -12.51 4.92
C GLY A 55 -2.01 -11.48 5.83
N MET A 56 -1.33 -10.49 5.25
CA MET A 56 -0.72 -9.39 6.00
C MET A 56 -1.77 -8.48 6.65
N ASN A 57 -2.91 -8.23 5.99
CA ASN A 57 -4.01 -7.46 6.58
C ASN A 57 -4.52 -8.08 7.89
N ASN A 58 -4.60 -9.42 7.97
CA ASN A 58 -5.03 -10.11 9.19
C ASN A 58 -4.01 -10.03 10.34
N LEU A 59 -2.75 -9.69 10.04
CA LEU A 59 -1.69 -9.53 11.04
C LEU A 59 -1.58 -8.09 11.56
N LEU A 60 -2.14 -7.12 10.85
CA LEU A 60 -2.19 -5.74 11.30
C LEU A 60 -3.18 -5.62 12.45
N LYS A 61 -2.72 -5.04 13.56
CA LYS A 61 -3.61 -4.69 14.67
C LYS A 61 -4.43 -3.46 14.29
N GLN A 62 -5.67 -3.43 14.73
CA GLN A 62 -6.48 -2.20 14.69
C GLN A 62 -5.76 -1.11 15.49
N LEU A 63 -5.72 0.10 14.93
CA LEU A 63 -5.16 1.30 15.55
C LEU A 63 -6.16 1.91 16.54
#